data_AF-A0A534SH79-F1
#
_entry.id   AF-A0A534SH79-F1
#
_cell.length_a   1.000
_cell.length_b   1.000
_cell.length_c   1.000
_cell.angle_alpha   90.00
_cell.angle_beta   90.00
_cell.angle_gamma   90.00
#
_symmetry.space_group_name_H-M   'P 1'
#
loop_
_entity.id
_entity.type
_entity.pdbx_description
1 polymer ?
#
loop_
_entity_poly.entity_id
_entity_poly.type
_entity_poly.pdbx_seq_one_letter_code
_entity_poly.pdbx_strand_id
1 'polypeptide(L)'
;MLGRHVPALLRFRCAATLVPAGAPVIAQELSRLVRRQMDDYRWRLYFATRGRVGPPRFGWGNFEFLRSGRVLNAIADDLRAELWDRRAIRQRISDVTRLENGGSVHRLSFQLMRIYTVDLMVRSAPALAASVAG
;
A
#
# COMPACT_ATOMS: atom_id res chain seq x y z
N MET A 1 4.44 -19.58 -23.35
CA MET A 1 5.08 -18.48 -24.11
C MET A 1 6.35 -17.95 -23.44
N LEU A 2 6.35 -17.64 -22.14
CA LEU A 2 7.56 -17.20 -21.39
C LEU A 2 8.75 -18.17 -21.45
N GLY A 3 8.51 -19.49 -21.30
CA GLY A 3 9.59 -20.48 -21.38
C GLY A 3 10.30 -20.59 -22.74
N ARG A 4 9.67 -20.10 -23.83
CA ARG A 4 10.30 -20.06 -25.17
C ARG A 4 11.12 -18.80 -25.42
N HIS A 5 10.79 -17.69 -24.76
CA HIS A 5 11.41 -16.39 -25.04
C HIS A 5 12.43 -16.00 -23.96
N VAL A 6 12.12 -16.25 -22.68
CA VAL A 6 12.98 -15.89 -21.55
C VAL A 6 12.86 -16.93 -20.42
N PRO A 7 13.42 -18.15 -20.60
CA PRO A 7 13.29 -19.24 -19.62
C PRO A 7 13.94 -18.91 -18.27
N ALA A 8 14.91 -17.99 -18.24
CA ALA A 8 15.55 -17.55 -17.01
C ALA A 8 14.54 -17.00 -15.98
N LEU A 9 13.45 -16.37 -16.43
CA LEU A 9 12.43 -15.83 -15.53
C LEU A 9 11.68 -16.91 -14.74
N LEU A 10 11.62 -18.14 -15.26
CA LEU A 10 10.94 -19.26 -14.59
C LEU A 10 11.68 -19.76 -13.36
N ARG A 11 12.96 -19.39 -13.20
CA ARG A 11 13.79 -19.74 -12.04
C ARG A 11 13.47 -18.89 -10.80
N PHE A 12 12.81 -17.75 -10.98
CA PHE A 12 12.47 -16.84 -9.88
C PHE A 12 11.12 -17.18 -9.27
N ARG A 13 10.97 -16.89 -7.97
CA ARG A 13 9.70 -17.01 -7.24
C ARG A 13 8.80 -15.84 -7.61
N CYS A 14 7.51 -16.11 -7.80
CA CYS A 14 6.54 -15.05 -7.99
C CYS A 14 6.18 -14.38 -6.64
N ALA A 15 5.66 -13.16 -6.70
CA ALA A 15 5.24 -12.39 -5.53
C ALA A 15 4.16 -13.08 -4.66
N ALA A 16 3.54 -14.15 -5.14
CA ALA A 16 2.51 -14.91 -4.45
C ALA A 16 2.94 -16.34 -4.05
N THR A 17 4.02 -16.88 -4.60
CA THR A 17 4.43 -18.29 -4.44
C THR A 17 5.72 -18.41 -3.61
N LEU A 18 5.96 -19.58 -3.03
CA LEU A 18 7.26 -19.91 -2.40
C LEU A 18 8.17 -20.73 -3.32
N VAL A 19 7.60 -21.25 -4.41
CA VAL A 19 8.30 -22.02 -5.44
C VAL A 19 8.56 -21.18 -6.69
N PRO A 20 9.57 -21.54 -7.52
CA PRO A 20 9.83 -20.88 -8.80
C PRO A 20 8.63 -20.93 -9.73
N ALA A 21 8.52 -19.95 -10.63
CA ALA A 21 7.44 -19.86 -11.61
C ALA A 21 7.43 -21.02 -12.63
N GLY A 22 8.54 -21.77 -12.75
CA GLY A 22 8.63 -23.00 -13.53
C GLY A 22 8.13 -24.27 -12.83
N ALA A 23 7.77 -24.20 -11.54
CA ALA A 23 7.26 -25.35 -10.81
C ALA A 23 5.85 -25.77 -11.32
N PRO A 24 5.42 -27.03 -11.09
CA PRO A 24 4.06 -27.45 -11.42
C PRO A 24 3.00 -26.55 -10.79
N VAL A 25 1.90 -26.31 -11.51
CA VAL A 25 0.83 -25.40 -11.07
C VAL A 25 0.31 -25.78 -9.67
N ILE A 26 0.14 -27.07 -9.39
CA ILE A 26 -0.30 -27.56 -8.07
C ILE A 26 0.66 -27.09 -6.97
N ALA A 27 1.97 -27.20 -7.19
CA ALA A 27 2.97 -26.73 -6.23
C ALA A 27 2.91 -25.20 -6.06
N GLN A 28 2.66 -24.45 -7.14
CA GLN A 28 2.47 -23.01 -7.07
C GLN A 28 1.24 -22.65 -6.21
N GLU A 29 0.09 -23.27 -6.45
CA GLU A 29 -1.15 -22.99 -5.70
C GLU A 29 -1.05 -23.41 -4.23
N LEU A 30 -0.48 -24.58 -3.92
CA LEU A 30 -0.22 -24.99 -2.54
C LEU A 30 0.70 -23.99 -1.83
N SER A 31 1.75 -23.53 -2.53
CA SER A 31 2.65 -22.53 -1.96
C SER A 31 1.99 -21.17 -1.74
N ARG A 32 1.00 -20.79 -2.57
CA ARG A 32 0.18 -19.58 -2.37
C ARG A 32 -0.65 -19.69 -1.11
N LEU A 33 -1.28 -20.85 -0.88
CA LEU A 33 -2.07 -21.10 0.33
C LEU A 33 -1.20 -20.98 1.58
N VAL A 34 -0.04 -21.65 1.59
CA VAL A 34 0.92 -21.58 2.70
C VAL A 34 1.34 -20.13 2.96
N ARG A 35 1.68 -19.38 1.91
CA ARG A 35 2.10 -17.99 2.04
C ARG A 35 0.98 -17.09 2.58
N ARG A 36 -0.26 -17.27 2.11
CA ARG A 36 -1.44 -16.56 2.63
C ARG A 36 -1.63 -16.84 4.12
N GLN A 37 -1.53 -18.10 4.51
CA GLN A 37 -1.67 -18.50 5.91
C GLN A 37 -0.56 -17.89 6.79
N MET A 38 0.69 -17.87 6.32
CA MET A 38 1.80 -17.20 7.01
C MET A 38 1.54 -15.70 7.20
N ASP A 39 1.03 -15.02 6.17
CA ASP A 39 0.68 -13.60 6.27
C ASP A 39 -0.45 -13.36 7.29
N ASP A 40 -1.50 -14.19 7.27
CA ASP A 40 -2.61 -14.11 8.23
C ASP A 40 -2.12 -14.32 9.66
N TYR A 41 -1.22 -15.27 9.90
CA TYR A 41 -0.61 -15.46 11.22
C TYR A 41 0.23 -14.26 11.66
N ARG A 42 1.01 -13.66 10.76
CA ARG A 42 1.80 -12.47 11.07
C ARG A 42 0.91 -11.27 11.41
N TRP A 43 -0.21 -11.11 10.70
CA TRP A 43 -1.21 -10.09 11.05
C TRP A 43 -1.84 -10.36 12.41
N ARG A 44 -2.22 -11.61 12.70
CA ARG A 44 -2.74 -11.99 14.04
C ARG A 44 -1.75 -11.66 15.13
N LEU A 45 -0.47 -11.99 14.95
CA LEU A 45 0.60 -11.65 15.90
C LEU A 45 0.78 -10.13 16.04
N TYR A 46 0.75 -9.39 14.93
CA TYR A 46 0.81 -7.92 14.94
C TYR A 46 -0.30 -7.33 15.81
N PHE A 47 -1.55 -7.74 15.60
CA PHE A 47 -2.68 -7.26 16.38
C PHE A 47 -2.65 -7.72 17.84
N ALA A 48 -2.36 -9.01 18.09
CA ALA A 48 -2.28 -9.56 19.44
C ALA A 48 -1.18 -8.90 20.29
N THR A 49 -0.06 -8.55 19.66
CA THR A 49 1.08 -7.89 20.33
C THR A 49 0.98 -6.37 20.34
N ARG A 50 -0.14 -5.79 19.86
CA ARG A 50 -0.34 -4.36 19.71
C ARG A 50 0.82 -3.66 18.96
N GLY A 51 1.33 -4.32 17.92
CA GLY A 51 2.39 -3.78 17.06
C GLY A 51 3.82 -3.92 17.60
N ARG A 52 4.06 -4.66 18.69
CA ARG A 52 5.44 -4.98 19.14
C ARG A 52 6.18 -5.84 18.11
N VAL A 53 5.46 -6.74 17.44
CA VAL A 53 5.94 -7.40 16.23
C VAL A 53 5.58 -6.51 15.06
N GLY A 54 6.50 -6.26 14.12
CA GLY A 54 6.23 -5.43 12.95
C GLY A 54 5.23 -6.07 11.97
N PRO A 55 4.46 -5.26 11.22
CA PRO A 55 3.51 -5.78 10.25
C PRO A 55 4.23 -6.46 9.08
N PRO A 56 3.59 -7.40 8.38
CA PRO A 56 4.13 -7.94 7.13
C PRO A 56 4.27 -6.83 6.09
N ARG A 57 5.46 -6.72 5.46
CA ARG A 57 5.80 -5.64 4.51
C ARG A 57 5.10 -5.77 3.16
N PHE A 58 4.91 -7.00 2.70
CA PHE A 58 4.27 -7.35 1.44
C PHE A 58 3.46 -8.62 1.68
N GLY A 59 2.15 -8.56 1.49
CA GLY A 59 1.29 -9.70 1.75
C GLY A 59 -0.09 -9.55 1.14
N TRP A 60 -0.89 -10.59 1.30
CA TRP A 60 -2.24 -10.70 0.73
C TRP A 60 -3.25 -9.73 1.36
N GLY A 61 -2.93 -9.12 2.50
CA GLY A 61 -3.73 -8.09 3.15
C GLY A 61 -3.71 -6.79 2.36
N ASN A 62 -4.82 -6.46 1.69
CA ASN A 62 -4.96 -5.27 0.85
C ASN A 62 -4.62 -3.99 1.62
N PHE A 63 -3.49 -3.38 1.27
CA PHE A 63 -3.03 -2.08 1.79
C PHE A 63 -2.83 -2.00 3.31
N GLU A 64 -2.92 -3.11 4.04
CA GLU A 64 -2.83 -3.10 5.50
C GLU A 64 -1.43 -2.69 6.00
N PHE A 65 -0.39 -2.82 5.17
CA PHE A 65 0.94 -2.26 5.45
C PHE A 65 0.93 -0.73 5.67
N LEU A 66 -0.07 -0.02 5.13
CA LEU A 66 -0.29 1.41 5.34
C LEU A 66 -0.81 1.73 6.74
N ARG A 67 -1.26 0.74 7.52
CA ARG A 67 -1.77 0.92 8.90
C ARG A 67 -0.72 1.49 9.84
N SER A 68 0.57 1.39 9.51
CA SER A 68 1.63 2.12 10.23
C SER A 68 1.44 3.64 10.23
N GLY A 69 0.61 4.19 9.34
CA GLY A 69 0.36 5.63 9.19
C GLY A 69 1.52 6.42 8.61
N ARG A 70 2.73 5.86 8.53
CA ARG A 70 3.94 6.58 8.08
C ARG A 70 3.77 7.19 6.69
N VAL A 71 3.36 6.39 5.71
CA VAL A 71 3.15 6.85 4.33
C VAL A 71 2.01 7.85 4.24
N LEU A 72 0.92 7.61 4.98
CA LEU A 72 -0.26 8.49 4.96
C LEU A 72 0.06 9.87 5.55
N ASN A 73 0.83 9.92 6.64
CA ASN A 73 1.30 11.16 7.22
C ASN A 73 2.29 11.87 6.30
N ALA A 74 3.20 11.16 5.64
CA ALA A 74 4.10 11.76 4.66
C ALA A 74 3.34 12.43 3.50
N ILE A 75 2.27 11.81 3.00
CA ILE A 75 1.39 12.43 1.98
C ILE A 75 0.72 13.68 2.55
N ALA A 76 0.16 13.60 3.76
CA ALA A 76 -0.52 14.73 4.40
C ALA A 76 0.43 15.90 4.68
N ASP A 77 1.69 15.62 5.04
CA ASP A 77 2.72 16.61 5.32
C ASP A 77 3.22 17.30 4.04
N ASP A 78 3.21 16.59 2.91
CA ASP A 78 3.57 17.20 1.63
C ASP A 78 2.46 18.10 1.07
N LEU A 79 1.23 18.12 1.61
CA LEU A 79 0.14 19.02 1.18
C LEU A 79 0.46 20.50 1.48
N ARG A 80 0.30 21.38 0.48
CA ARG A 80 0.69 22.80 0.50
C ARG A 80 -0.44 23.74 0.12
N ALA A 81 -1.45 23.28 -0.62
CA ALA A 81 -2.59 24.14 -0.94
C ALA A 81 -3.35 24.51 0.34
N GLU A 82 -3.72 25.78 0.49
CA GLU A 82 -4.36 26.32 1.69
C GLU A 82 -5.77 25.78 1.93
N LEU A 83 -6.38 25.20 0.90
CA LEU A 83 -7.73 24.64 0.96
C LEU A 83 -7.87 23.40 1.86
N TRP A 84 -6.75 22.80 2.28
CA TRP A 84 -6.74 21.57 3.07
C TRP A 84 -6.59 21.84 4.57
N ASP A 85 -7.54 21.34 5.36
CA ASP A 85 -7.38 21.21 6.80
C ASP A 85 -6.45 20.02 7.11
N ARG A 86 -5.15 20.31 7.16
CA ARG A 86 -4.10 19.33 7.50
C ARG A 86 -4.26 18.74 8.90
N ARG A 87 -4.87 19.48 9.84
CA ARG A 87 -5.11 18.97 11.21
C ARG A 87 -6.22 17.92 11.20
N ALA A 88 -7.32 18.20 10.51
CA ALA A 88 -8.41 17.23 10.33
C ALA A 88 -7.94 15.98 9.59
N ILE A 89 -7.10 16.15 8.55
CA ILE A 89 -6.51 15.02 7.81
C ILE A 89 -5.65 14.15 8.74
N ARG A 90 -4.73 14.74 9.52
CA ARG A 90 -3.90 13.99 10.47
C ARG A 90 -4.72 13.28 11.53
N GLN A 91 -5.76 13.93 12.06
CA GLN A 91 -6.68 13.31 13.01
C GLN A 91 -7.35 12.08 12.39
N ARG A 92 -7.85 12.21 11.16
CA ARG A 92 -8.47 11.08 10.44
C ARG A 92 -7.51 9.94 10.18
N ILE A 93 -6.24 10.23 9.85
CA ILE A 93 -5.19 9.22 9.70
C ILE A 93 -4.97 8.48 11.03
N SER A 94 -4.79 9.21 12.13
CA SER A 94 -4.65 8.63 13.47
C SER A 94 -5.84 7.71 13.80
N ASP A 95 -7.06 8.17 13.59
CA ASP A 95 -8.26 7.39 13.92
C ASP A 95 -8.35 6.08 13.13
N VAL A 96 -8.02 6.08 11.85
CA VAL A 96 -8.11 4.88 10.99
C VAL A 96 -6.92 3.92 11.20
N THR A 97 -5.75 4.45 11.55
CA THR A 97 -4.52 3.65 11.72
C THR A 97 -4.43 2.98 13.10
N ARG A 98 -5.18 3.45 14.10
CA ARG A 98 -5.27 2.78 15.40
C ARG A 98 -5.63 1.30 15.24
N LEU A 99 -4.91 0.45 15.96
CA LEU A 99 -5.08 -1.00 15.93
C LEU A 99 -6.46 -1.46 16.42
N GLU A 100 -7.06 -0.66 17.30
CA GLU A 100 -8.38 -0.89 17.88
C GLU A 100 -9.52 -0.55 16.91
N ASN A 101 -9.22 0.20 15.84
CA ASN A 101 -10.22 0.67 14.89
C ASN A 101 -10.20 -0.17 13.60
N GLY A 102 -11.34 -0.77 13.27
CA GLY A 102 -11.60 -1.50 12.02
C GLY A 102 -11.73 -0.60 10.78
N GLY A 103 -11.21 0.63 10.83
CA GLY A 103 -11.24 1.57 9.72
C GLY A 103 -10.55 1.01 8.47
N SER A 104 -11.13 1.25 7.30
CA SER A 104 -10.54 0.82 6.04
C SER A 104 -9.40 1.76 5.62
N VAL A 105 -8.17 1.33 5.91
CA VAL A 105 -6.94 2.05 5.51
C VAL A 105 -6.88 2.22 3.99
N HIS A 106 -7.38 1.24 3.23
CA HIS A 106 -7.53 1.33 1.78
C HIS A 106 -8.42 2.49 1.32
N ARG A 107 -9.60 2.66 1.93
CA ARG A 107 -10.47 3.80 1.57
C ARG A 107 -9.81 5.13 1.90
N LEU A 108 -9.12 5.20 3.04
CA LEU A 108 -8.38 6.40 3.43
C LEU A 108 -7.24 6.70 2.45
N SER A 109 -6.43 5.71 2.07
CA SER A 109 -5.34 5.91 1.11
C SER A 109 -5.86 6.39 -0.24
N PHE A 110 -6.96 5.82 -0.73
CA PHE A 110 -7.59 6.24 -1.98
C PHE A 110 -8.05 7.71 -1.93
N GLN A 111 -8.67 8.13 -0.82
CA GLN A 111 -9.08 9.53 -0.64
C GLN A 111 -7.88 10.48 -0.54
N LEU A 112 -6.84 10.11 0.21
CA LEU A 112 -5.61 10.90 0.31
C LEU A 112 -4.91 11.08 -1.03
N MET A 113 -4.86 10.03 -1.86
CA MET A 113 -4.30 10.15 -3.21
C MET A 113 -5.10 11.12 -4.08
N ARG A 114 -6.43 11.15 -3.98
CA ARG A 114 -7.26 12.13 -4.71
C ARG A 114 -7.01 13.55 -4.24
N ILE A 115 -6.95 13.77 -2.92
CA ILE A 115 -6.59 15.05 -2.31
C ILE A 115 -5.22 15.51 -2.84
N TYR A 116 -4.24 14.61 -2.82
CA TYR A 116 -2.89 14.89 -3.30
C TYR A 116 -2.86 15.25 -4.78
N THR A 117 -3.62 14.55 -5.63
CA THR A 117 -3.75 14.90 -7.05
C THR A 117 -4.33 16.29 -7.25
N VAL A 118 -5.43 16.62 -6.56
CA VAL A 118 -6.06 17.95 -6.64
C VAL A 118 -5.08 19.03 -6.19
N ASP A 119 -4.38 18.77 -5.09
CA ASP A 119 -3.37 19.66 -4.57
C ASP A 119 -2.23 19.92 -5.59
N LEU A 120 -1.70 18.89 -6.24
CA LEU A 120 -0.71 19.03 -7.31
C LEU A 120 -1.23 19.86 -8.49
N MET A 121 -2.50 19.68 -8.86
CA MET A 121 -3.14 20.46 -9.92
C MET A 121 -3.23 21.94 -9.54
N VAL A 122 -3.67 22.25 -8.31
CA VAL A 122 -3.78 23.64 -7.82
C VAL A 122 -2.41 24.33 -7.79
N ARG A 123 -1.36 23.63 -7.33
CA ARG A 123 0.00 24.18 -7.31
C ARG A 123 0.58 24.43 -8.69
N SER A 124 0.23 23.58 -9.66
CA SER A 124 0.76 23.64 -11.01
C SER A 124 -0.02 24.60 -11.91
N ALA A 125 -1.25 24.96 -11.52
CA ALA A 125 -2.14 25.82 -12.32
C ALA A 125 -1.54 27.18 -12.70
N PRO A 126 -0.82 27.92 -11.81
CA PRO A 126 -0.20 29.18 -12.19
C PRO A 126 0.91 29.00 -13.24
N ALA A 127 1.72 27.94 -13.13
CA ALA A 127 2.79 27.64 -14.09
C ALA A 127 2.22 27.21 -15.45
N LEU A 128 1.16 26.41 -15.45
CA LEU A 128 0.43 26.02 -16.67
C LEU A 128 -0.24 27.21 -17.35
N ALA A 129 -0.84 28.13 -16.58
CA ALA A 129 -1.43 29.35 -17.11
C ALA A 129 -0.37 30.24 -17.77
N ALA A 130 0.81 30.36 -17.15
CA ALA A 130 1.93 31.11 -17.72
C ALA A 130 2.49 30.46 -19.00
N SER A 131 2.52 29.13 -19.11
CA SER A 131 3.03 28.44 -20.31
C SER A 131 2.08 28.49 -21.50
N VAL A 132 0.78 28.75 -21.29
CA VAL A 132 -0.22 28.87 -22.37
C VAL A 132 -0.37 30.33 -22.84
N ALA A 133 0.05 31.30 -22.01
CA ALA A 133 -0.05 32.73 -22.32
C ALA A 133 1.18 33.31 -23.05
N GLY A 134 2.27 32.54 -23.22
CA GLY A 134 3.48 32.92 -23.95
C GLY A 134 3.62 32.16 -25.25
#